data_AF-A0AA95LCJ6-F1
#
_entry.id   AF-A0AA95LCJ6-F1
#
_cell.length_a   1.000
_cell.length_b   1.000
_cell.length_c   1.000
_cell.angle_alpha   90.00
_cell.angle_beta   90.00
_cell.angle_gamma   90.00
#
_symmetry.space_group_name_H-M   'P 1'
#
loop_
_entity.id
_entity.type
_entity.pdbx_description
1 polymer ?
#
loop_
_entity_poly.entity_id
_entity_poly.type
_entity_poly.pdbx_seq_one_letter_code
_entity_poly.pdbx_strand_id
1 'polypeptide(L)'
;MVMVPIQAMIIALCYNIQGMGLINTFWSMIIPNFGLSVPFAIFMIRAFFKDLPDELMDSAKTESCNEFQTFFRVYLSLMVPAITSLFVFEFKWA
;
A
#
# COMPACT_ATOMS: atom_id res chain seq x y z
N MET A 1 20.96 -17.07 3.54
CA MET A 1 19.87 -16.10 3.75
C MET A 1 19.11 -16.58 4.96
N VAL A 2 19.24 -15.92 6.12
CA VAL A 2 18.52 -16.33 7.32
C VAL A 2 17.05 -16.02 7.07
N MET A 3 16.30 -17.04 6.66
CA MET A 3 14.85 -17.01 6.65
C MET A 3 14.46 -16.90 8.11
N VAL A 4 14.14 -15.69 8.58
CA VAL A 4 13.52 -15.53 9.89
C VAL A 4 12.28 -16.42 9.88
N PRO A 5 12.20 -17.41 10.78
CA PRO A 5 11.09 -18.33 10.76
C PRO A 5 9.81 -17.53 10.99
N ILE A 6 8.81 -17.75 10.13
CA ILE A 6 7.52 -17.05 10.21
C ILE A 6 6.93 -17.17 11.62
N GLN A 7 7.19 -18.28 12.31
CA GLN A 7 6.81 -18.49 13.71
C GLN A 7 7.41 -17.45 14.67
N ALA A 8 8.69 -17.08 14.52
CA ALA A 8 9.31 -16.06 15.36
C ALA A 8 8.70 -14.67 15.10
N MET A 9 8.35 -14.37 13.84
CA MET A 9 7.67 -13.13 13.47
C MET A 9 6.25 -13.07 14.08
N ILE A 10 5.51 -14.18 14.05
CA ILE A 10 4.17 -14.28 14.67
C ILE A 10 4.25 -14.07 16.19
N ILE A 11 5.25 -14.64 16.87
CA ILE A 11 5.42 -14.49 18.33
C ILE A 11 5.70 -13.01 18.67
N ALA A 12 6.63 -12.36 17.96
CA ALA A 12 6.96 -10.96 18.19
C ALA A 12 5.74 -10.03 17.94
N LEU A 13 4.94 -10.34 16.92
CA LEU A 13 3.75 -9.59 16.57
C LEU A 13 2.63 -9.77 17.61
N CYS A 14 2.48 -10.97 18.15
CA CYS A 14 1.58 -11.25 19.27
C CYS A 14 1.96 -10.44 20.52
N TYR A 15 3.25 -10.37 20.87
CA TYR A 15 3.72 -9.51 21.96
C TYR A 15 3.42 -8.03 21.74
N ASN A 16 3.56 -7.53 20.51
CA ASN A 16 3.21 -6.15 20.16
C ASN A 16 1.70 -5.88 20.34
N ILE A 17 0.84 -6.78 19.87
CA ILE A 17 -0.62 -6.63 19.99
C ILE A 17 -1.08 -6.74 21.44
N GLN A 18 -0.43 -7.61 22.23
CA GLN A 18 -0.65 -7.69 23.68
C GLN A 18 -0.27 -6.39 24.39
N GLY A 19 0.87 -5.78 24.03
CA GLY A 19 1.29 -4.48 24.55
C GLY A 19 0.34 -3.33 24.19
N MET A 20 -0.38 -3.45 23.08
CA MET A 20 -1.42 -2.49 22.67
C MET A 20 -2.80 -2.78 23.32
N GLY A 21 -2.96 -3.88 24.05
CA GLY A 21 -4.22 -4.26 24.70
C GLY A 21 -5.32 -4.72 23.73
N LEU A 22 -4.99 -4.99 22.46
CA LEU A 22 -5.94 -5.32 21.39
C LEU A 22 -6.29 -6.82 21.29
N ILE A 23 -5.88 -7.59 22.30
CA ILE A 23 -6.07 -9.03 22.42
C ILE A 23 -7.56 -9.39 22.31
N ASN A 24 -7.91 -10.41 21.52
CA ASN A 24 -9.29 -10.86 21.22
C ASN A 24 -10.20 -9.86 20.50
N THR A 25 -9.67 -8.83 19.85
CA THR A 25 -10.46 -7.92 18.99
C THR A 25 -10.15 -8.19 17.52
N PHE A 26 -11.09 -7.90 16.60
CA PHE A 26 -10.85 -7.97 15.14
C PHE A 26 -9.57 -7.22 14.70
N TRP A 27 -9.23 -6.14 15.40
CA TRP A 27 -7.99 -5.39 15.19
C TRP A 27 -6.70 -6.21 15.41
N SER A 28 -6.74 -7.24 16.26
CA SER A 28 -5.62 -8.17 16.49
C SER A 28 -5.26 -8.99 15.24
N MET A 29 -6.16 -9.11 14.26
CA MET A 29 -5.87 -9.76 12.98
C MET A 29 -5.59 -8.74 11.87
N ILE A 30 -6.34 -7.63 11.86
CA ILE A 30 -6.22 -6.62 10.80
C ILE A 30 -4.85 -5.94 10.82
N ILE A 31 -4.40 -5.47 11.98
CA ILE A 31 -3.12 -4.74 12.12
C ILE A 31 -1.93 -5.56 11.62
N PRO A 32 -1.71 -6.80 12.10
CA PRO A 32 -0.60 -7.60 11.63
C PRO A 32 -0.69 -7.94 10.15
N ASN A 33 -1.88 -8.27 9.65
CA ASN A 33 -2.07 -8.57 8.23
C ASN A 33 -1.76 -7.34 7.35
N PHE A 34 -2.24 -6.17 7.75
CA PHE A 34 -1.98 -4.92 7.03
C PHE A 34 -0.49 -4.54 7.11
N GLY A 35 0.14 -4.68 8.27
CA GLY A 35 1.56 -4.36 8.46
C GLY A 35 2.50 -5.20 7.59
N LEU A 36 2.15 -6.45 7.33
CA LEU A 36 2.93 -7.33 6.45
C LEU A 36 2.71 -7.04 4.96
N SER A 37 1.55 -6.49 4.60
CA SER A 37 1.15 -6.32 3.20
C SER A 37 1.41 -4.89 2.68
N VAL A 38 1.45 -3.88 3.56
CA VAL A 38 1.84 -2.49 3.25
C VAL A 38 3.15 -2.35 2.45
N PRO A 39 4.26 -3.06 2.78
CA PRO A 39 5.50 -2.95 2.02
C PRO A 39 5.33 -3.40 0.56
N PHE A 40 4.54 -4.45 0.33
CA PHE A 40 4.20 -4.94 -1.00
C PHE A 40 3.32 -3.92 -1.74
N ALA A 41 2.32 -3.36 -1.05
CA ALA A 41 1.46 -2.34 -1.63
C ALA A 41 2.25 -1.10 -2.08
N ILE A 42 3.16 -0.60 -1.24
CA ILE A 42 4.04 0.54 -1.57
C ILE A 42 4.93 0.20 -2.77
N PHE A 43 5.51 -1.01 -2.79
CA PHE A 43 6.35 -1.45 -3.90
C PHE A 43 5.59 -1.45 -5.24
N MET A 44 4.37 -1.97 -5.24
CA MET A 44 3.52 -2.11 -6.41
C MET A 44 3.05 -0.74 -6.93
N ILE A 45 2.53 0.13 -6.05
CA ILE A 45 2.13 1.50 -6.42
C ILE A 45 3.32 2.30 -6.93
N ARG A 46 4.49 2.18 -6.31
CA ARG A 46 5.71 2.86 -6.77
C ARG A 46 6.12 2.40 -8.16
N ALA A 47 6.01 1.10 -8.45
CA ALA A 47 6.30 0.58 -9.78
C ALA A 47 5.39 1.23 -10.83
N PHE A 48 4.09 1.30 -10.57
CA PHE A 48 3.13 1.99 -11.45
C PHE A 48 3.45 3.48 -11.62
N PHE A 49 3.76 4.19 -10.54
CA PHE A 49 4.13 5.62 -10.63
C PHE A 49 5.35 5.87 -11.51
N LYS A 50 6.31 4.93 -11.52
CA LYS A 50 7.52 5.06 -12.33
C LYS A 50 7.27 4.79 -13.81
N ASP A 51 6.26 4.00 -14.13
CA ASP A 51 5.81 3.74 -15.50
C ASP A 51 4.95 4.87 -16.08
N LEU A 52 4.46 5.81 -15.27
CA LEU A 52 3.68 6.94 -15.78
C LEU A 52 4.57 7.93 -16.56
N PRO A 53 4.18 8.36 -17.76
CA PRO A 53 4.95 9.29 -18.57
C PRO A 53 4.95 10.71 -17.97
N ASP A 54 6.13 11.34 -17.93
CA ASP A 54 6.32 12.72 -17.43
C ASP A 54 5.59 13.77 -18.29
N GLU A 55 5.19 13.41 -19.51
CA GLU A 55 4.40 14.25 -20.44
C GLU A 55 3.04 14.67 -19.86
N LEU A 56 2.49 13.89 -18.93
CA LEU A 56 1.26 14.21 -18.21
C LEU A 56 1.44 15.44 -17.30
N MET A 57 2.64 15.62 -16.76
CA MET A 57 2.99 16.78 -15.94
C MET A 57 3.06 18.05 -16.81
N ASP A 58 3.62 17.94 -18.02
CA ASP A 58 3.79 19.08 -18.93
C ASP A 58 2.44 19.53 -19.53
N SER A 59 1.57 18.56 -19.82
CA SER A 59 0.19 18.84 -20.25
C SER A 59 -0.61 19.54 -19.14
N ALA A 60 -0.47 19.10 -17.88
CA ALA A 60 -1.16 19.71 -16.76
C ALA A 60 -0.67 21.15 -16.44
N LYS A 61 0.62 21.42 -16.64
CA LYS A 61 1.18 22.79 -16.56
C LYS A 61 0.61 23.70 -17.64
N THR A 62 0.42 23.17 -18.84
CA THR A 62 -0.18 23.91 -19.97
C THR A 62 -1.66 24.25 -19.70
N GLU A 63 -2.39 23.37 -19.00
CA GLU A 63 -3.79 23.53 -18.62
C GLU A 63 -4.03 24.45 -17.40
N SER A 64 -2.99 25.13 -16.87
CA SER A 64 -3.08 26.02 -15.69
C SER A 64 -3.72 25.37 -14.45
N CYS A 65 -3.65 24.04 -14.34
CA CYS A 65 -4.23 23.29 -13.23
C CYS A 65 -3.31 23.33 -11.99
N ASN A 66 -3.90 23.49 -10.80
CA ASN A 66 -3.18 23.44 -9.54
C ASN A 66 -2.51 22.06 -9.34
N GLU A 67 -1.30 22.00 -8.79
CA GLU A 67 -0.52 20.75 -8.65
C GLU A 67 -1.27 19.66 -7.86
N PHE A 68 -1.99 20.07 -6.82
CA PHE A 68 -2.87 19.18 -6.05
C PHE A 68 -4.03 18.64 -6.90
N GLN A 69 -4.61 19.45 -7.78
CA GLN A 69 -5.70 19.05 -8.66
C GLN A 69 -5.20 18.08 -9.73
N THR A 70 -4.00 18.31 -10.26
CA THR A 70 -3.33 17.39 -11.19
C THR A 70 -3.06 16.04 -10.53
N PHE A 71 -2.57 16.03 -9.29
CA PHE A 71 -2.35 14.79 -8.54
C PHE A 71 -3.65 13.98 -8.34
N PHE A 72 -4.70 14.61 -7.82
CA PHE A 72 -5.96 13.91 -7.51
C PHE A 72 -6.80 13.56 -8.74
N ARG A 73 -6.71 14.34 -9.83
CA ARG A 73 -7.59 14.15 -11.01
C ARG A 73 -6.94 13.35 -12.12
N VAL A 74 -5.63 13.55 -12.32
CA VAL A 74 -4.89 12.89 -13.40
C VAL A 74 -4.15 11.68 -12.83
N TYR A 75 -3.17 11.89 -11.96
CA TYR A 75 -2.34 10.81 -11.43
C TYR A 75 -3.15 9.76 -10.66
N LEU A 76 -4.06 10.17 -9.77
CA LEU A 76 -4.90 9.24 -9.01
C LEU A 76 -5.81 8.40 -9.92
N SER A 77 -6.41 9.01 -10.95
CA SER A 77 -7.29 8.32 -11.90
C SER A 77 -6.53 7.27 -12.71
N LEU A 78 -5.32 7.61 -13.16
CA LEU A 78 -4.41 6.67 -13.84
C LEU A 78 -3.96 5.52 -12.92
N MET A 79 -3.91 5.74 -11.60
CA MET A 79 -3.58 4.70 -10.62
C MET A 79 -4.76 3.84 -10.18
N VAL A 80 -6.01 4.20 -10.49
CA VAL A 80 -7.18 3.35 -10.20
C VAL A 80 -7.00 1.88 -10.65
N PRO A 81 -6.52 1.58 -11.88
CA PRO A 81 -6.24 0.19 -12.28
C PRO A 81 -5.15 -0.47 -11.43
N ALA A 82 -4.11 0.27 -11.05
CA ALA A 82 -3.04 -0.24 -10.18
C ALA A 82 -3.56 -0.62 -8.79
N ILE A 83 -4.33 0.29 -8.18
CA ILE A 83 -4.97 0.09 -6.88
C ILE A 83 -5.94 -1.09 -6.93
N THR A 84 -6.68 -1.25 -8.04
CA THR A 84 -7.61 -2.38 -8.22
C THR A 84 -6.86 -3.71 -8.26
N SER A 85 -5.75 -3.79 -8.99
CA SER A 85 -4.91 -4.99 -9.03
C SER A 85 -4.34 -5.31 -7.64
N LEU A 86 -3.82 -4.30 -6.95
CA LEU A 86 -3.29 -4.41 -5.61
C LEU A 86 -4.36 -4.93 -4.64
N PHE A 87 -5.58 -4.39 -4.70
CA PHE A 87 -6.69 -4.84 -3.89
C PHE A 87 -7.03 -6.32 -4.11
N VAL A 88 -7.00 -6.79 -5.36
CA VAL A 88 -7.22 -8.21 -5.67
C VAL A 88 -6.10 -9.09 -5.12
N PHE A 89 -4.84 -8.66 -5.24
CA PHE A 89 -3.69 -9.38 -4.69
C PHE A 89 -3.76 -9.48 -3.16
N GLU A 90 -4.00 -8.36 -2.50
CA GLU A 90 -4.17 -8.27 -1.04
C GLU A 90 -5.32 -9.16 -0.58
N PHE A 91 -6.49 -9.10 -1.21
CA PHE A 91 -7.64 -9.90 -0.82
C PHE A 91 -7.47 -11.41 -1.07
N LYS A 92 -6.63 -11.78 -2.04
CA LYS A 92 -6.33 -13.18 -2.34
C LYS A 92 -5.26 -13.78 -1.43
N TRP A 93 -4.38 -12.95 -0.89
CA TRP A 93 -3.21 -13.37 -0.11
C TRP A 93 -3.41 -13.17 1.41
N ALA A 94 -4.26 -12.22 1.81
CA ALA A 94 -4.77 -12.03 3.17
C ALA A 94 -5.73 -13.14 3.59
#